data_AF-A0A9X2HW80-F1
#
_entry.id   AF-A0A9X2HW80-F1
#
_cell.length_a   1.000
_cell.length_b   1.000
_cell.length_c   1.000
_cell.angle_alpha   90.00
_cell.angle_beta   90.00
_cell.angle_gamma   90.00
#
_symmetry.space_group_name_H-M   'P 1'
#
loop_
_entity.id
_entity.type
_entity.pdbx_description
1 polymer ?
#
loop_
_entity_poly.entity_id
_entity_poly.type
_entity_poly.pdbx_seq_one_letter_code
_entity_poly.pdbx_strand_id
1 'polypeptide(L)'
;MTFDLAAALHRKEEYETSRLVDFAFRVRARATRALAGELGLDMHVATALLVRHDEAGVCAALAAQTGRALDEVTASYRLHHAAAARALVVERGDPSPHRLA
;
A
#
# COMPACT_ATOMS: atom_id res chain seq x y z
N MET A 1 -30.85 27.80 8.99
CA MET A 1 -30.05 26.63 8.56
C MET A 1 -29.25 26.15 9.76
N THR A 2 -29.70 25.11 10.43
CA THR A 2 -28.95 24.48 11.52
C THR A 2 -27.82 23.66 10.92
N PHE A 3 -26.58 24.02 11.22
CA PHE A 3 -25.41 23.24 10.81
C PHE A 3 -25.38 21.95 11.63
N ASP A 4 -25.65 20.81 11.00
CA ASP A 4 -25.55 19.52 11.64
C ASP A 4 -24.08 19.09 11.71
N LEU A 5 -23.46 19.43 12.84
CA LEU A 5 -22.06 19.11 13.12
C LEU A 5 -21.80 17.60 13.13
N ALA A 6 -22.76 16.79 13.59
CA ALA A 6 -22.59 15.34 13.67
C ALA A 6 -22.52 14.71 12.27
N ALA A 7 -23.45 15.10 11.39
CA ALA A 7 -23.44 14.66 10.00
C ALA A 7 -22.19 15.14 9.23
N ALA A 8 -21.69 16.34 9.54
CA ALA A 8 -20.46 16.86 8.95
C ALA A 8 -19.21 16.09 9.42
N LEU A 9 -19.13 15.74 10.71
CA LEU A 9 -18.03 14.96 11.28
C LEU A 9 -17.98 13.54 10.73
N HIS A 10 -19.12 12.85 10.60
CA HIS A 10 -19.17 11.51 10.00
C HIS A 10 -18.70 11.47 8.55
N ARG A 11 -19.14 12.42 7.71
CA ARG A 11 -18.67 12.49 6.31
C ARG A 11 -17.16 12.76 6.22
N LYS A 12 -16.62 13.56 7.15
CA LYS A 12 -15.17 13.80 7.23
C LYS A 12 -14.42 12.51 7.56
N GLU A 13 -14.92 11.74 8.52
CA GLU A 13 -14.33 10.45 8.91
C GLU A 13 -14.31 9.47 7.72
N GLU A 14 -15.43 9.29 7.03
CA GLU A 14 -15.53 8.43 5.84
C GLU A 14 -14.55 8.82 4.73
N TYR A 15 -14.39 10.13 4.50
CA TYR A 15 -13.46 10.67 3.51
C TYR A 15 -11.99 10.39 3.89
N GLU A 16 -11.62 10.65 5.14
CA GLU A 16 -10.27 10.41 5.63
C GLU A 16 -9.93 8.91 5.61
N THR A 17 -10.85 8.04 6.03
CA THR A 17 -10.69 6.58 5.93
C THR A 17 -10.50 6.13 4.50
N SER A 18 -11.32 6.64 3.57
CA SER A 18 -11.21 6.30 2.14
C SER A 18 -9.86 6.76 1.56
N ARG A 19 -9.38 7.95 1.95
CA ARG A 19 -8.08 8.47 1.51
C ARG A 19 -6.92 7.63 2.03
N LEU A 20 -6.97 7.21 3.29
CA LEU A 20 -5.96 6.34 3.90
C LEU A 20 -5.92 4.96 3.23
N VAL A 21 -7.09 4.38 2.94
CA VAL A 21 -7.19 3.08 2.26
C VAL A 21 -6.67 3.16 0.82
N ASP A 22 -7.03 4.19 0.05
CA ASP A 22 -6.48 4.40 -1.30
C ASP A 22 -4.97 4.58 -1.27
N PHE A 23 -4.45 5.36 -0.32
CA PHE A 23 -3.01 5.56 -0.17
C PHE A 23 -2.30 4.23 0.14
N ALA A 24 -2.78 3.49 1.14
CA ALA A 24 -2.19 2.21 1.52
C ALA A 24 -2.22 1.20 0.36
N PHE A 25 -3.33 1.14 -0.39
CA PHE A 25 -3.42 0.29 -1.58
C PHE A 25 -2.40 0.68 -2.65
N ARG A 26 -2.21 1.98 -2.91
CA ARG A 26 -1.22 2.46 -3.89
C ARG A 26 0.20 2.15 -3.48
N VAL A 27 0.53 2.30 -2.19
CA VAL A 27 1.85 1.93 -1.66
C VAL A 27 2.08 0.44 -1.90
N ARG A 28 1.13 -0.41 -1.49
CA ARG A 28 1.21 -1.86 -1.67
C ARG A 28 1.38 -2.23 -3.14
N ALA A 29 0.55 -1.65 -4.01
CA ALA A 29 0.60 -1.92 -5.45
C ALA A 29 1.93 -1.51 -6.10
N ARG A 30 2.53 -0.39 -5.66
CA ARG A 30 3.82 0.09 -6.17
C ARG A 30 4.97 -0.77 -5.63
N ALA A 31 4.95 -1.12 -4.35
CA ALA A 31 5.95 -1.97 -3.72
C ALA A 31 5.98 -3.38 -4.32
N THR A 32 4.82 -4.03 -4.47
CA THR A 32 4.71 -5.36 -5.09
C THR A 32 5.24 -5.36 -6.53
N ARG A 33 4.92 -4.33 -7.31
CA ARG A 33 5.42 -4.21 -8.69
C ARG A 33 6.93 -3.99 -8.76
N ALA A 34 7.48 -3.14 -7.89
CA ALA A 34 8.91 -2.88 -7.82
C ALA A 34 9.69 -4.16 -7.44
N LEU A 35 9.24 -4.87 -6.40
CA LEU A 35 9.86 -6.13 -5.98
C LEU A 35 9.74 -7.21 -7.05
N ALA A 36 8.56 -7.37 -7.67
CA ALA A 36 8.40 -8.34 -8.75
C ALA A 36 9.35 -8.05 -9.92
N GLY A 37 9.53 -6.78 -10.28
CA GLY A 37 10.50 -6.35 -11.30
C GLY A 37 11.94 -6.67 -10.93
N GLU A 38 12.35 -6.44 -9.68
CA GLU A 38 13.68 -6.83 -9.16
C GLU A 38 13.91 -8.34 -9.23
N LEU A 39 12.86 -9.12 -8.97
CA LEU A 39 12.88 -10.58 -9.03
C LEU A 39 12.75 -11.15 -10.46
N GLY A 40 12.64 -10.29 -11.48
CA GLY A 40 12.51 -10.70 -12.88
C GLY A 40 11.15 -11.31 -13.24
N LEU A 41 10.11 -11.04 -12.44
CA LEU A 41 8.77 -11.55 -12.64
C LEU A 41 7.94 -10.64 -13.54
N ASP A 42 7.01 -11.23 -14.27
CA ASP A 42 6.08 -10.51 -15.13
C ASP A 42 5.09 -9.64 -14.33
N MET A 43 4.75 -8.47 -14.88
CA MET A 43 3.89 -7.50 -14.21
C MET A 43 2.44 -7.98 -14.02
N HIS A 44 1.95 -8.89 -14.86
CA HIS A 44 0.65 -9.54 -14.66
C HIS A 44 0.68 -10.47 -13.44
N VAL A 45 1.81 -11.15 -13.17
CA VAL A 45 1.98 -11.96 -11.96
C VAL A 45 1.94 -11.07 -10.73
N ALA A 46 2.66 -9.95 -10.73
CA ALA A 46 2.65 -8.99 -9.62
C ALA A 46 1.23 -8.47 -9.31
N THR A 47 0.45 -8.18 -10.36
CA THR A 47 -0.93 -7.70 -10.23
C THR A 47 -1.85 -8.79 -9.68
N ALA A 48 -1.72 -10.03 -10.17
CA ALA A 48 -2.51 -11.15 -9.68
C ALA A 48 -2.24 -11.44 -8.19
N LEU A 49 -0.97 -11.35 -7.76
CA LEU A 49 -0.58 -11.53 -6.36
C LEU A 49 -1.18 -10.44 -5.46
N LEU A 50 -1.14 -9.18 -5.90
CA LEU A 50 -1.70 -8.04 -5.15
C LEU A 50 -3.20 -8.16 -4.88
N VAL A 51 -3.95 -8.75 -5.83
CA VAL A 51 -5.40 -8.94 -5.74
C VAL A 51 -5.76 -10.10 -4.81
N ARG A 52 -4.98 -11.18 -4.87
CA ARG A 52 -5.29 -12.44 -4.17
C ARG A 52 -4.77 -12.49 -2.74
N HIS A 53 -3.76 -11.67 -2.43
CA HIS A 53 -3.03 -11.77 -1.18
C HIS A 53 -2.88 -10.41 -0.50
N ASP A 54 -2.77 -10.47 0.82
CA ASP A 54 -2.21 -9.39 1.62
C ASP A 54 -0.68 -9.36 1.48
N GLU A 55 -0.03 -8.45 2.20
CA GLU A 55 1.43 -8.29 2.13
C GLU A 55 2.20 -9.57 2.45
N ALA A 56 1.81 -10.27 3.52
CA ALA A 56 2.47 -11.51 3.93
C ALA A 56 2.28 -12.61 2.87
N GLY A 57 1.07 -12.76 2.33
CA GLY A 57 0.80 -13.71 1.27
C GLY A 57 1.53 -13.38 -0.04
N VAL A 58 1.69 -12.10 -0.39
CA VAL A 58 2.52 -11.69 -1.53
C VAL A 58 3.97 -12.12 -1.33
N CYS A 59 4.56 -11.86 -0.15
CA CYS A 59 5.95 -12.24 0.13
C CYS A 59 6.14 -13.75 0.10
N ALA A 60 5.22 -14.52 0.68
CA ALA A 60 5.24 -15.98 0.63
C ALA A 60 5.15 -16.53 -0.79
N ALA A 61 4.25 -15.99 -1.61
CA ALA A 61 4.09 -16.42 -3.00
C ALA A 61 5.33 -16.08 -3.85
N LEU A 62 5.92 -14.89 -3.67
CA LEU A 62 7.13 -14.48 -4.37
C LEU A 62 8.35 -15.33 -3.97
N ALA A 63 8.49 -15.63 -2.67
CA ALA A 63 9.54 -16.52 -2.17
C ALA A 63 9.42 -17.92 -2.78
N ALA A 64 8.20 -18.48 -2.79
CA ALA A 64 7.93 -19.79 -3.38
C ALA A 64 8.20 -19.82 -4.89
N GLN A 65 7.80 -18.79 -5.64
CA GLN A 65 7.98 -18.73 -7.09
C GLN A 65 9.44 -18.53 -7.51
N THR A 66 10.23 -17.81 -6.71
CA THR A 66 11.63 -17.49 -7.04
C THR A 66 12.65 -18.42 -6.37
N GLY A 67 12.19 -19.32 -5.49
CA GLY A 67 13.07 -20.19 -4.71
C GLY A 67 13.90 -19.46 -3.66
N ARG A 68 13.54 -18.22 -3.30
CA ARG A 68 14.25 -17.40 -2.31
C ARG A 68 13.73 -17.64 -0.90
N ALA A 69 14.56 -17.28 0.08
CA ALA A 69 14.13 -17.31 1.48
C ALA A 69 13.04 -16.27 1.74
N LEU A 70 12.00 -16.66 2.50
CA LEU A 70 10.90 -15.75 2.85
C LEU A 70 11.39 -14.48 3.56
N ASP A 71 12.37 -14.60 4.44
CA ASP A 71 12.93 -13.47 5.19
C ASP A 71 13.63 -12.46 4.27
N GLU A 72 14.33 -12.95 3.24
CA GLU A 72 15.00 -12.11 2.24
C GLU A 72 13.96 -11.31 1.42
N VAL A 73 12.92 -12.00 0.94
CA VAL A 73 11.83 -11.37 0.17
C VAL A 73 11.08 -10.37 1.03
N THR A 74 10.80 -10.70 2.29
CA THR A 74 10.11 -9.82 3.23
C THR A 74 10.94 -8.58 3.55
N ALA A 75 12.26 -8.72 3.73
CA ALA A 75 13.17 -7.60 3.95
C ALA A 75 13.21 -6.67 2.73
N SER A 76 13.35 -7.23 1.51
CA SER A 76 13.33 -6.44 0.27
C SER A 76 11.98 -5.75 0.07
N TYR A 77 10.87 -6.45 0.32
CA TYR A 77 9.53 -5.88 0.26
C TYR A 77 9.38 -4.65 1.16
N ARG A 78 9.86 -4.70 2.41
CA ARG A 78 9.81 -3.57 3.35
C ARG A 78 10.57 -2.35 2.82
N LEU A 79 11.71 -2.54 2.17
CA LEU A 79 12.48 -1.46 1.55
C LEU A 79 11.69 -0.81 0.42
N HIS A 80 11.11 -1.62 -0.48
CA HIS A 80 10.26 -1.13 -1.57
C HIS A 80 8.99 -0.45 -1.06
N HIS A 81 8.38 -0.97 -0.01
CA HIS A 81 7.22 -0.36 0.63
C HIS A 81 7.55 1.01 1.20
N ALA A 82 8.66 1.14 1.94
CA ALA A 82 9.10 2.42 2.48
C ALA A 82 9.45 3.43 1.37
N ALA A 83 10.10 2.98 0.29
CA ALA A 83 10.39 3.82 -0.86
C ALA A 83 9.12 4.28 -1.60
N ALA A 84 8.17 3.37 -1.82
CA ALA A 84 6.89 3.67 -2.44
C ALA A 84 6.06 4.66 -1.61
N ALA A 85 6.06 4.51 -0.29
CA ALA A 85 5.39 5.44 0.63
C ALA A 85 5.98 6.86 0.52
N ARG A 86 7.31 6.99 0.58
CA ARG A 86 7.99 8.30 0.41
C ARG A 86 7.67 8.94 -0.94
N ALA A 87 7.72 8.17 -2.02
CA ALA A 87 7.40 8.67 -3.35
C ALA A 87 5.94 9.14 -3.45
N LEU A 88 5.00 8.39 -2.89
CA LEU A 88 3.58 8.76 -2.91
C LEU A 88 3.29 10.00 -2.04
N VAL A 89 3.98 10.19 -0.92
CA VAL A 89 3.88 11.44 -0.14
C VAL A 89 4.32 12.64 -0.97
N VAL A 90 5.42 12.52 -1.74
CA VAL A 90 5.89 13.61 -2.62
C VAL A 90 4.89 13.87 -3.76
N GLU A 91 4.32 12.83 -4.34
CA GLU A 91 3.39 12.94 -5.48
C GLU A 91 1.98 13.41 -5.09
N ARG A 92 1.50 13.06 -3.89
CA ARG A 92 0.09 13.22 -3.50
C ARG A 92 -0.14 13.95 -2.18
N GLY A 93 0.93 14.29 -1.46
CA GLY A 93 0.86 14.84 -0.12
C GLY A 93 0.81 13.76 0.96
N ASP A 94 1.07 14.20 2.19
CA ASP A 94 1.04 13.34 3.37
C ASP A 94 -0.40 12.85 3.63
N PRO A 95 -0.64 11.53 3.66
CA PRO A 95 -1.98 10.99 3.91
C PRO A 95 -2.40 11.13 5.37
N SER A 96 -1.47 11.45 6.29
CA SER A 96 -1.72 11.52 7.73
C SER A 96 -2.90 12.43 8.05
N PRO A 97 -3.85 11.99 8.91
CA PRO A 97 -4.98 12.83 9.27
C PRO A 97 -4.49 14.14 9.86
N HIS A 98 -5.05 15.25 9.41
CA HIS A 98 -4.86 16.53 10.09
C HIS A 98 -5.40 16.40 11.51
N ARG A 99 -4.51 16.28 12.50
CA ARG A 99 -4.88 16.36 13.91
C ARG A 99 -5.45 17.76 14.12
N LEU A 100 -6.72 17.83 14.52
CA LEU A 100 -7.28 19.06 15.06
C LEU A 100 -6.53 19.30 16.38
N ALA A 101 -5.67 20.31 16.39
CA ALA A 101 -5.06 20.83 17.61
C ALA A 101 -6.09 21.64 18.41
#